data_AF-A0A7J6VC49-F1
#
_entry.id   AF-A0A7J6VC49-F1
#
_cell.length_a   1.000
_cell.length_b   1.000
_cell.length_c   1.000
_cell.angle_alpha   90.00
_cell.angle_beta   90.00
_cell.angle_gamma   90.00
#
_symmetry.space_group_name_H-M   'P 1'
#
loop_
_entity.id
_entity.type
_entity.pdbx_description
1 polymer ?
#
loop_
_entity_poly.entity_id
_entity_poly.type
_entity_poly.pdbx_seq_one_letter_code
_entity_poly.pdbx_strand_id
1 'polypeptide(L)' 'VPLEGFSALQGISGSQRFQIHKAYGSPDHLPSAHTCFNQLDLPEYPHKQHLEERLLLAIHEANEGFGFG' A
#
# COMPACT_ATOMS: atom_id res chain seq x y z
N VAL A 1 -2.23 -13.80 -6.28
CA VAL A 1 -3.57 -13.67 -5.66
C VAL A 1 -3.92 -15.03 -5.03
N PRO A 2 -4.46 -15.09 -3.80
CA PRO A 2 -4.82 -16.36 -3.15
C PRO A 2 -5.85 -17.15 -3.95
N LEU A 3 -5.79 -18.49 -3.89
CA LEU A 3 -6.72 -19.38 -4.61
C LEU A 3 -8.18 -19.14 -4.21
N GLU A 4 -8.40 -18.87 -2.93
CA GLU A 4 -9.73 -18.58 -2.34
C GLU A 4 -10.12 -17.09 -2.45
N GLY A 5 -9.33 -16.29 -3.18
CA GLY A 5 -9.56 -14.85 -3.38
C GLY A 5 -9.04 -13.97 -2.24
N PHE A 6 -9.28 -12.65 -2.35
CA PHE A 6 -8.78 -11.66 -1.39
C PHE A 6 -9.41 -11.78 0.01
N SER A 7 -10.54 -12.47 0.16
CA SER A 7 -11.12 -12.81 1.46
C SER A 7 -10.21 -13.68 2.32
N ALA A 8 -9.32 -14.46 1.68
CA ALA A 8 -8.38 -15.38 2.32
C ALA A 8 -6.93 -14.85 2.33
N LEU A 9 -6.73 -13.54 2.12
CA LEU A 9 -5.40 -12.94 2.09
C LEU A 9 -4.66 -13.19 3.42
N GLN A 10 -3.39 -13.59 3.34
CA GLN A 10 -2.57 -13.89 4.50
C GLN A 10 -1.64 -12.71 4.82
N GLY A 11 -1.51 -12.38 6.10
CA GLY A 11 -0.49 -11.49 6.64
C GLY A 11 0.38 -12.25 7.65
N ILE A 12 1.21 -11.51 8.40
CA ILE A 12 2.19 -12.10 9.32
C ILE A 12 1.56 -12.88 10.49
N SER A 13 0.32 -12.55 10.87
CA SER A 13 -0.40 -13.21 11.96
C SER A 13 -1.54 -14.12 11.49
N GLY A 14 -1.51 -14.56 10.22
CA GLY A 14 -2.53 -15.41 9.61
C GLY A 14 -3.46 -14.62 8.69
N SER A 15 -4.75 -14.98 8.64
CA SER A 15 -5.72 -14.34 7.74
C SER A 15 -5.86 -12.85 8.03
N GLN A 16 -5.47 -12.00 7.08
CA GLN A 16 -5.51 -10.55 7.18
C GLN A 16 -5.90 -9.91 5.84
N ARG A 17 -7.00 -9.17 5.84
CA ARG A 17 -7.51 -8.46 4.67
C ARG A 17 -6.58 -7.32 4.27
N PHE A 18 -6.70 -6.88 3.03
CA PHE A 18 -6.11 -5.61 2.60
C PHE A 18 -6.77 -4.45 3.33
N GLN A 19 -5.97 -3.50 3.80
CA GLN A 19 -6.41 -2.39 4.64
C GLN A 19 -5.82 -1.08 4.13
N ILE A 20 -6.64 -0.02 4.19
CA ILE A 20 -6.23 1.35 3.86
C ILE A 20 -6.36 2.20 5.11
N HIS A 21 -5.25 2.78 5.54
CA HIS A 21 -5.17 3.62 6.73
C HIS A 21 -4.87 5.05 6.32
N LYS A 22 -5.37 6.01 7.10
CA LYS A 22 -5.04 7.43 6.91
C LYS A 22 -3.65 7.70 7.50
N ALA A 23 -2.72 8.15 6.67
CA ALA A 23 -1.43 8.68 7.12
C ALA A 23 -1.59 10.17 7.47
N TYR A 24 -1.08 10.59 8.62
CA TYR A 24 -1.03 12.00 9.00
C TYR A 24 0.27 12.62 8.49
N GLY A 25 0.19 13.79 7.86
CA GLY A 25 1.36 14.47 7.33
C GLY A 25 1.05 15.36 6.13
N SER A 26 2.10 15.77 5.41
CA SER A 26 1.96 16.58 4.21
C SER A 26 1.27 15.79 3.09
N PRO A 27 0.39 16.42 2.29
CA PRO A 27 -0.12 15.82 1.05
C PRO A 27 0.98 15.61 -0.01
N ASP A 28 2.20 16.10 0.19
CA ASP A 28 3.33 15.81 -0.70
C ASP A 28 4.02 14.48 -0.39
N HIS A 29 3.73 13.86 0.74
CA HIS A 29 4.29 12.55 1.08
C HIS A 29 3.77 11.46 0.12
N LEU A 30 4.62 10.48 -0.14
CA LEU A 30 4.22 9.27 -0.86
C LEU A 30 3.42 8.35 0.07
N PRO A 31 2.52 7.51 -0.48
CA PRO A 31 1.94 6.40 0.26
C PRO A 31 3.03 5.46 0.77
N SER A 32 2.81 4.89 1.95
CA SER A 32 3.68 3.86 2.53
C SER A 32 2.95 2.53 2.58
N ALA A 33 3.67 1.43 2.39
CA ALA A 33 3.09 0.09 2.45
C ALA A 33 3.77 -0.74 3.54
N HIS A 34 2.95 -1.43 4.34
CA HIS A 34 3.40 -2.45 5.27
C HIS A 34 2.93 -3.81 4.77
N THR A 35 3.75 -4.44 3.92
CA THR A 35 3.38 -5.67 3.18
C THR A 35 3.10 -6.85 4.10
N CYS A 36 3.81 -6.96 5.23
CA CYS A 36 3.55 -7.98 6.26
C CYS A 36 2.12 -7.94 6.80
N PHE A 37 1.45 -6.78 6.75
CA PHE A 37 0.12 -6.57 7.30
C PHE A 37 -0.96 -6.33 6.24
N ASN A 38 -0.61 -6.43 4.95
CA ASN A 38 -1.47 -6.05 3.83
C ASN A 38 -2.04 -4.62 3.97
N GLN A 39 -1.26 -3.68 4.51
CA GLN A 39 -1.70 -2.32 4.83
C GLN A 39 -1.06 -1.28 3.90
N LEU A 40 -1.88 -0.37 3.40
CA LEU A 40 -1.48 0.84 2.69
C LEU A 40 -1.85 2.07 3.52
N ASP A 41 -0.85 2.88 3.87
CA ASP A 41 -1.04 4.16 4.55
C ASP A 41 -1.10 5.29 3.51
N LEU A 42 -2.26 5.93 3.39
CA LEU A 42 -2.52 7.00 2.42
C LEU A 42 -2.58 8.37 3.11
N PRO A 43 -1.75 9.33 2.71
CA PRO A 43 -1.94 10.74 3.02
C PRO A 43 -3.30 11.26 2.53
N GLU A 44 -3.77 12.34 3.15
CA GLU A 44 -4.99 13.03 2.71
C GLU A 44 -4.69 13.92 1.50
N TYR A 45 -4.77 13.34 0.31
CA TYR A 45 -4.59 14.09 -0.93
C TYR A 45 -5.80 14.99 -1.25
N PRO A 46 -5.58 16.22 -1.73
CA PRO A 46 -6.65 17.19 -1.93
C PRO A 46 -7.61 16.84 -3.07
N HIS A 47 -7.18 16.03 -4.05
CA HIS A 47 -8.01 15.59 -5.17
C HIS A 47 -7.52 14.26 -5.75
N LYS A 48 -8.41 13.56 -6.48
CA LYS A 48 -8.16 12.24 -7.08
C LYS A 48 -6.89 12.19 -7.93
N GLN A 49 -6.65 13.21 -8.75
CA GLN A 49 -5.46 13.24 -9.62
C GLN A 49 -4.15 13.25 -8.80
N HIS A 50 -4.10 13.99 -7.69
CA HIS A 50 -2.90 14.00 -6.83
C HIS A 50 -2.67 12.61 -6.21
N LEU A 51 -3.74 11.96 -5.74
CA LEU A 51 -3.67 10.59 -5.23
C LEU A 51 -3.11 9.64 -6.29
N GLU A 52 -3.63 9.71 -7.52
CA GLU A 52 -3.21 8.85 -8.63
C GLU A 52 -1.73 9.04 -8.97
N GLU A 53 -1.29 10.29 -9.12
CA GLU A 53 0.10 10.64 -9.40
C GLU A 53 1.06 10.13 -8.31
N ARG A 54 0.74 10.37 -7.03
CA ARG A 54 1.58 9.94 -5.91
C ARG A 54 1.57 8.43 -5.72
N LEU A 55 0.43 7.77 -5.93
CA LEU A 55 0.30 6.31 -5.81
C LEU A 55 1.09 5.59 -6.91
N LEU A 56 0.97 6.05 -8.16
CA LEU A 56 1.75 5.49 -9.27
C LEU A 56 3.25 5.69 -9.03
N LEU A 57 3.66 6.88 -8.58
CA LEU A 57 5.05 7.15 -8.23
C LEU A 57 5.55 6.17 -7.16
N ALA A 58 4.81 5.99 -6.05
CA ALA A 58 5.21 5.05 -5.01
C ALA A 58 5.32 3.59 -5.51
N ILE A 59 4.42 3.14 -6.38
CA ILE A 59 4.49 1.80 -6.97
C ILE A 59 5.71 1.65 -7.88
N HIS A 60 6.02 2.67 -8.69
CA HIS A 60 7.15 2.65 -9.61
C HIS A 60 8.50 2.66 -8.88
N GLU A 61 8.65 3.51 -7.87
CA GLU A 61 9.89 3.61 -7.09
C GLU A 61 10.10 2.40 -6.17
N ALA A 62 9.02 1.81 -5.64
CA ALA A 62 9.09 0.61 -4.80
C ALA A 62 9.18 -0.71 -5.60
N ASN A 63 9.28 -0.65 -6.93
CA ASN A 63 9.39 -1.83 -7.79
C ASN A 63 10.72 -2.56 -7.62
N GLU A 64 11.75 -1.87 -7.10
CA GLU A 64 12.94 -2.52 -6.56
C GLU A 64 12.62 -3.07 -5.17
N GLY A 65 12.03 -4.27 -5.11
CA GLY A 65 11.95 -5.02 -3.85
C GLY A 65 13.34 -5.30 -3.27
N PHE A 66 13.41 -5.90 -2.09
CA PHE A 66 14.68 -6.49 -1.65
C PHE A 66 15.09 -7.56 -2.66
N GLY A 67 16.11 -7.26 -3.46
CA GLY A 67 16.76 -8.21 -4.36
C GLY A 67 17.38 -9.35 -3.57
N PHE A 68 16.58 -10.35 -3.24
CA PHE A 68 17.06 -11.71 -3.07
C PHE A 68 16.94 -12.38 -4.44
N GLY A 69 17.86 -11.99 -5.34
CA GLY A 69 18.26 -12.85 -6.45
C GLY A 69 19.13 -13.99 -5.96
#